data_AF-A0A3A6H934-F1
#
_entry.id   AF-A0A3A6H934-F1
#
_cell.length_a   1.000
_cell.length_b   1.000
_cell.length_c   1.000
_cell.angle_alpha   90.00
_cell.angle_beta   90.00
_cell.angle_gamma   90.00
#
_symmetry.space_group_name_H-M   'P 1'
#
loop_
_entity.id
_entity.type
_entity.pdbx_description
1 polymer ?
#
loop_
_entity_poly.entity_id
_entity_poly.type
_entity_poly.pdbx_seq_one_letter_code
_entity_poly.pdbx_strand_id
1 'polypeptide(L)'
;MKPLSEYTRSALELSEKTTEKLRRSTHAALAKTEKIRRPSAGVDKKGTAAGGLVSIGLILGGGVWLFLGKTLWALGTIAVGVISFLSNRSHHKRIK
;
A
#
# COMPACT_ATOMS: atom_id res chain seq x y z
N MET A 1 38.64 34.82 -1.40
CA MET A 1 37.40 34.34 -2.06
C MET A 1 37.78 33.10 -2.88
N LYS A 2 37.17 31.94 -2.61
CA LYS A 2 37.48 30.70 -3.35
C LYS A 2 36.95 30.79 -4.79
N PRO A 3 37.70 30.28 -5.79
CA PRO A 3 37.33 30.41 -7.19
C PRO A 3 36.03 29.66 -7.49
N LEU A 4 35.18 30.28 -8.32
CA LEU A 4 33.84 29.79 -8.71
C LEU A 4 33.88 28.35 -9.27
N SER A 5 35.01 27.93 -9.85
CA SER A 5 35.24 26.58 -10.38
C SER A 5 35.20 25.48 -9.32
N GLU A 6 35.63 25.75 -8.08
CA GLU A 6 35.56 24.76 -6.99
C GLU A 6 34.13 24.57 -6.47
N TYR A 7 33.33 25.63 -6.46
CA TYR A 7 31.91 25.56 -6.11
C TYR A 7 31.11 24.79 -7.16
N THR A 8 31.38 25.02 -8.45
CA THR A 8 30.74 24.28 -9.54
C THR A 8 31.12 22.80 -9.52
N ARG A 9 32.39 22.46 -9.27
CA ARG A 9 32.82 21.05 -9.12
C ARG A 9 32.18 20.37 -7.90
N SER A 10 32.16 21.04 -6.76
CA SER A 10 31.54 20.49 -5.54
C SER A 10 30.03 20.28 -5.69
N ALA A 11 29.35 21.20 -6.39
CA ALA A 11 27.93 21.07 -6.71
C ALA A 11 27.67 19.92 -7.71
N LEU A 12 28.57 19.72 -8.68
CA LEU A 12 28.47 18.61 -9.65
C LEU A 12 28.68 17.25 -8.96
N GLU A 13 29.68 17.13 -8.09
CA GLU A 13 29.94 15.90 -7.32
C GLU A 13 28.83 15.60 -6.31
N LEU A 14 28.26 16.64 -5.69
CA LEU A 14 27.11 16.50 -4.80
C LEU A 14 25.86 16.07 -5.60
N SER A 15 25.67 16.63 -6.80
CA SER A 15 24.58 16.26 -7.71
C SER A 15 24.74 14.80 -8.17
N GLU A 16 25.92 14.39 -8.64
CA GLU A 16 26.19 13.00 -9.04
C GLU A 16 25.96 12.02 -7.88
N LYS A 17 26.48 12.30 -6.68
CA LYS A 17 26.24 11.45 -5.51
C LYS A 17 24.76 11.39 -5.12
N THR A 18 24.03 12.49 -5.27
CA THR A 18 22.60 12.55 -4.96
C THR A 18 21.79 11.82 -6.02
N THR A 19 22.12 11.97 -7.30
CA THR A 19 21.52 11.24 -8.42
C THR A 19 21.81 9.75 -8.33
N GLU A 20 23.01 9.35 -7.91
CA GLU A 20 23.35 7.93 -7.74
C GLU A 20 22.61 7.31 -6.54
N LYS A 21 22.50 8.04 -5.42
CA LYS A 21 21.66 7.64 -4.28
C LYS A 21 20.18 7.56 -4.65
N LEU A 22 19.69 8.51 -5.44
CA LEU A 22 18.31 8.54 -5.92
C LEU A 22 18.07 7.37 -6.86
N ARG A 23 18.98 7.10 -7.81
CA ARG A 23 18.89 5.98 -8.74
C ARG A 23 18.91 4.64 -8.01
N ARG A 24 19.78 4.44 -7.01
CA ARG A 24 19.76 3.23 -6.17
C ARG A 24 18.46 3.10 -5.37
N SER A 25 17.94 4.20 -4.84
CA SER A 25 16.67 4.21 -4.10
C SER A 25 15.47 3.91 -5.01
N THR A 26 15.44 4.48 -6.20
CA THR A 26 14.41 4.25 -7.21
C THR A 26 14.48 2.81 -7.72
N HIS A 27 15.66 2.26 -8.00
CA HIS A 27 15.81 0.85 -8.38
C HIS A 27 15.38 -0.10 -7.25
N ALA A 28 15.70 0.21 -5.99
CA ALA A 28 15.26 -0.59 -4.84
C ALA A 28 13.73 -0.52 -4.65
N ALA A 29 13.13 0.66 -4.84
CA ALA A 29 11.69 0.86 -4.81
C ALA A 29 10.99 0.13 -5.97
N LEU A 30 11.56 0.17 -7.17
CA LEU A 30 11.05 -0.54 -8.34
C LEU A 30 11.12 -2.05 -8.17
N ALA A 31 12.24 -2.60 -7.68
CA ALA A 31 12.38 -4.02 -7.38
C ALA A 31 11.39 -4.49 -6.29
N LYS A 32 11.15 -3.66 -5.26
CA LYS A 32 10.08 -3.91 -4.29
C LYS A 32 8.69 -3.87 -4.93
N THR A 33 8.44 -2.90 -5.81
CA THR A 33 7.15 -2.73 -6.49
C THR A 33 6.86 -3.89 -7.43
N GLU A 34 7.86 -4.40 -8.15
CA GLU A 34 7.73 -5.57 -9.01
C GLU A 34 7.36 -6.82 -8.20
N LYS A 35 7.98 -7.00 -7.03
CA LYS A 35 7.67 -8.08 -6.10
C LYS A 35 6.27 -7.96 -5.46
N ILE A 36 5.75 -6.74 -5.32
CA ILE A 36 4.36 -6.47 -4.89
C ILE A 36 3.36 -6.65 -6.03
N ARG A 37 3.77 -6.41 -7.28
CA ARG A 37 2.92 -6.56 -8.47
C ARG A 37 2.71 -8.02 -8.87
N ARG A 38 3.67 -8.89 -8.57
CA ARG A 38 3.57 -10.35 -8.74
C ARG A 38 3.92 -11.08 -7.43
N PRO A 39 3.03 -11.01 -6.44
CA PRO A 39 3.21 -11.72 -5.19
C PRO A 39 3.27 -13.24 -5.42
N SER A 40 4.04 -13.94 -4.58
CA SER A 40 4.04 -15.40 -4.57
C SER A 40 2.72 -15.93 -4.01
N ALA A 41 2.23 -17.07 -4.50
CA ALA A 41 0.95 -17.68 -4.09
C ALA A 41 0.77 -17.81 -2.56
N GLY A 42 1.84 -18.07 -1.80
CA GLY A 42 1.79 -18.15 -0.34
C GLY A 42 1.53 -16.80 0.35
N VAL A 43 2.06 -15.70 -0.20
CA VAL A 43 1.84 -14.33 0.31
C VAL A 43 0.44 -13.87 -0.06
N ASP A 44 -0.03 -14.18 -1.27
CA ASP A 44 -1.40 -13.87 -1.70
C ASP A 44 -2.46 -14.54 -0.85
N LYS A 45 -2.25 -15.82 -0.51
CA LYS A 45 -3.18 -16.56 0.34
C LYS A 45 -3.27 -15.93 1.74
N LYS A 46 -2.14 -15.51 2.31
CA LYS A 46 -2.10 -14.80 3.61
C LYS A 46 -2.76 -13.43 3.53
N GLY A 47 -2.48 -12.65 2.48
CA GLY A 47 -3.09 -11.35 2.24
C GLY A 47 -4.61 -11.45 2.06
N THR A 48 -5.07 -12.47 1.35
CA THR A 48 -6.49 -12.76 1.16
C THR A 48 -7.18 -13.15 2.47
N ALA A 49 -6.52 -13.95 3.31
CA ALA A 49 -7.06 -14.32 4.63
C ALA A 49 -7.17 -13.10 5.56
N ALA A 50 -6.13 -12.25 5.60
CA ALA A 50 -6.12 -11.02 6.37
C ALA A 50 -7.20 -10.02 5.89
N GLY A 51 -7.31 -9.82 4.57
CA GLY A 51 -8.36 -8.98 3.97
C GLY A 51 -9.77 -9.47 4.30
N GLY A 52 -9.97 -10.79 4.33
CA GLY A 52 -11.21 -11.42 4.77
C GLY A 52 -11.56 -11.06 6.22
N LEU A 53 -10.63 -11.23 7.16
CA LEU A 53 -10.85 -10.86 8.56
C LEU A 53 -11.18 -9.37 8.73
N VAL A 54 -10.43 -8.49 8.05
CA VAL A 54 -10.65 -7.04 8.13
C VAL A 54 -12.05 -6.67 7.62
N SER A 55 -12.48 -7.27 6.50
CA SER A 55 -13.82 -7.00 5.95
C SER A 55 -14.96 -7.44 6.86
N ILE A 56 -14.82 -8.60 7.53
CA ILE A 56 -15.77 -9.06 8.55
C ILE A 56 -15.79 -8.10 9.75
N GLY A 57 -14.61 -7.64 10.19
CA GLY A 57 -14.46 -6.64 11.24
C GLY A 57 -15.18 -5.33 10.91
N LEU A 58 -15.09 -4.85 9.67
CA LEU A 58 -15.82 -3.65 9.23
C LEU A 58 -17.34 -3.85 9.27
N ILE A 59 -17.84 -5.02 8.84
CA ILE A 59 -19.28 -5.32 8.85
C ILE A 59 -19.81 -5.37 10.29
N LEU A 60 -19.13 -6.12 11.17
CA LEU A 60 -19.50 -6.24 12.58
C LEU A 60 -19.39 -4.89 13.30
N GLY A 61 -18.31 -4.15 13.04
CA GLY A 61 -18.11 -2.80 13.54
C GLY A 61 -19.26 -1.89 13.14
N GLY A 62 -19.66 -1.88 11.87
CA GLY A 62 -20.82 -1.12 11.43
C GLY A 62 -22.14 -1.55 12.07
N GLY A 63 -22.30 -2.83 12.37
CA GLY A 63 -23.41 -3.34 13.17
C GLY A 63 -23.46 -2.72 14.58
N VAL A 64 -22.33 -2.56 15.25
CA VAL A 64 -22.24 -1.85 16.54
C VAL A 64 -22.68 -0.39 16.38
N TRP A 65 -22.28 0.29 15.29
CA TRP A 65 -22.71 1.67 15.03
C TRP A 65 -24.22 1.80 14.78
N LEU A 66 -24.90 0.75 14.28
CA LEU A 66 -26.37 0.71 14.23
C LEU A 66 -26.97 0.69 15.63
N PHE A 67 -26.42 -0.12 16.55
CA PHE A 67 -26.89 -0.18 17.94
C PHE A 67 -26.68 1.14 18.70
N LEU A 68 -25.63 1.90 18.38
CA LEU A 68 -25.41 3.24 18.93
C LEU A 68 -26.23 4.35 18.25
N GLY A 69 -27.15 4.01 17.34
CA GLY A 69 -28.02 4.98 16.66
C GLY A 69 -27.32 5.86 15.63
N LYS A 70 -26.07 5.52 15.25
CA LYS A 70 -25.26 6.27 14.28
C LYS A 70 -25.36 5.64 12.90
N THR A 71 -26.58 5.64 12.36
CA THR A 71 -26.97 4.91 11.14
C THR A 71 -26.16 5.31 9.91
N LEU A 72 -25.78 6.59 9.78
CA LEU A 72 -25.00 7.08 8.62
C LEU A 72 -23.60 6.46 8.57
N TRP A 73 -22.93 6.39 9.73
CA TRP A 73 -21.61 5.80 9.88
C TRP A 73 -21.65 4.28 9.76
N ALA A 74 -22.72 3.67 10.29
CA ALA A 74 -22.97 2.24 10.11
C ALA A 74 -23.14 1.86 8.64
N LEU A 75 -23.94 2.62 7.88
CA LEU A 75 -24.11 2.39 6.44
C LEU A 75 -22.78 2.46 5.68
N GLY A 76 -21.96 3.48 5.95
CA GLY A 76 -20.65 3.61 5.32
C GLY A 76 -19.71 2.44 5.65
N THR A 77 -19.60 2.07 6.93
CA THR A 77 -18.72 0.99 7.38
C THR A 77 -19.16 -0.38 6.89
N ILE A 78 -20.47 -0.68 6.91
CA ILE A 78 -21.04 -1.92 6.38
C ILE A 78 -20.84 -1.98 4.87
N ALA A 79 -21.13 -0.91 4.12
CA ALA A 79 -20.97 -0.89 2.67
C ALA A 79 -19.52 -1.15 2.26
N VAL A 80 -18.57 -0.46 2.89
CA VAL A 80 -17.13 -0.66 2.63
C VAL A 80 -16.70 -2.08 3.02
N GLY A 81 -17.20 -2.60 4.15
CA GLY A 81 -16.94 -3.97 4.59
C GLY A 81 -17.45 -5.02 3.59
N VAL A 82 -18.67 -4.87 3.08
CA VAL A 82 -19.27 -5.79 2.10
C VAL A 82 -18.54 -5.73 0.76
N ILE A 83 -18.23 -4.54 0.25
CA ILE A 83 -17.46 -4.38 -1.00
C ILE A 83 -16.09 -5.03 -0.85
N SER A 84 -15.41 -4.80 0.27
CA SER A 84 -14.10 -5.39 0.56
C SER A 84 -14.18 -6.92 0.64
N PHE A 85 -15.22 -7.46 1.27
CA PHE A 85 -15.44 -8.91 1.38
C PHE A 85 -15.68 -9.55 0.01
N LEU A 86 -16.54 -8.95 -0.83
CA LEU A 86 -16.84 -9.43 -2.18
C LEU A 86 -15.62 -9.36 -3.10
N SER A 87 -14.85 -8.27 -3.02
CA SER A 87 -13.61 -8.09 -3.77
C SER A 87 -12.59 -9.16 -3.37
N ASN A 88 -12.37 -9.35 -2.06
CA ASN A 88 -11.45 -10.35 -1.53
C ASN A 88 -11.87 -11.78 -1.91
N ARG A 89 -13.17 -12.08 -1.87
CA ARG A 89 -13.71 -13.39 -2.28
C ARG A 89 -13.54 -13.64 -3.78
N SER A 90 -13.72 -12.62 -4.60
CA SER A 90 -13.54 -12.72 -6.06
C SER A 90 -12.06 -12.91 -6.41
N HIS A 91 -11.18 -12.20 -5.73
CA HIS A 91 -9.73 -12.37 -5.86
C HIS A 91 -9.28 -13.78 -5.45
N HIS A 92 -9.80 -14.29 -4.33
CA HIS A 92 -9.51 -15.65 -3.88
C HIS A 92 -9.89 -16.72 -4.92
N LYS A 93 -11.07 -16.56 -5.56
CA LYS A 93 -11.54 -17.47 -6.63
C LYS A 93 -10.69 -17.42 -7.90
N ARG A 94 -9.96 -16.31 -8.15
CA ARG A 94 -9.10 -16.17 -9.33
C ARG A 94 -7.68 -16.68 -9.11
N ILE A 95 -7.25 -16.80 -7.84
CA ILE A 95 -5.91 -17.31 -7.48
C ILE A 95 -5.92 -18.82 -7.21
N LYS A 96 -7.08 -19.36 -6.80
CA LYS A 96 -7.27 -20.80 -6.55
C LYS A 96 -7.56 -21.55 -7.84
#